data_AF-A0A949SL64-F1
#
_entry.id   AF-A0A949SL64-F1
#
_cell.length_a   1.000
_cell.length_b   1.000
_cell.length_c   1.000
_cell.angle_alpha   90.00
_cell.angle_beta   90.00
_cell.angle_gamma   90.00
#
_symmetry.space_group_name_H-M   'P 1'
#
loop_
_entity.id
_entity.type
_entity.pdbx_description
1 polymer ?
#
loop_
_entity_poly.entity_id
_entity_poly.type
_entity_poly.pdbx_seq_one_letter_code
_entity_poly.pdbx_strand_id
1 'polypeptide(L)'
;MVDQESDNRRNKLALRQALPSEYLLRLGTQNVAFGDAISLQGIQAGRIPSILTAQPYVDQGRPSQEDIDTFFAQCGFIRLPDDMMMQQYISKPFWYRPSDSILAADANPENFSRIDDDIIVPIDLITHPMDASLMHSTAQQNGVDMNRLIQSVMGYPIG
;
A
#
# COMPACT_ATOMS: atom_id res chain seq x y z
N MET A 1 7.10 -2.97 6.17
CA MET A 1 5.86 -2.80 6.96
C MET A 1 5.61 -1.36 7.24
N VAL A 2 4.34 -1.00 7.44
CA VAL A 2 4.01 0.32 7.97
C VAL A 2 4.13 0.27 9.49
N ASP A 3 4.74 1.31 10.04
CA ASP A 3 5.00 1.48 11.46
C ASP A 3 4.48 2.83 11.94
N GLN A 4 4.09 2.85 13.21
CA GLN A 4 3.65 4.01 13.95
C GLN A 4 4.28 4.08 15.36
N GLU A 5 4.99 3.04 15.81
CA GLU A 5 5.41 2.86 17.23
C GLU A 5 6.88 3.20 17.51
N SER A 6 7.55 3.97 16.66
CA SER A 6 8.88 4.48 17.02
C SER A 6 8.75 5.61 18.04
N ASP A 7 8.84 5.27 19.33
CA ASP A 7 8.95 5.97 20.65
C ASP A 7 9.38 7.45 20.76
N ASN A 8 9.46 8.23 19.68
CA ASN A 8 9.72 9.67 19.69
C ASN A 8 9.24 10.40 18.43
N ARG A 9 8.40 9.78 17.58
CA ARG A 9 8.06 10.29 16.24
C ARG A 9 6.58 10.58 16.06
N ARG A 10 6.14 11.72 16.61
CA ARG A 10 4.95 12.51 16.22
C ARG A 10 3.98 11.80 15.25
N ASN A 11 3.18 10.86 15.74
CA ASN A 11 1.90 10.44 15.13
C ASN A 11 1.91 10.23 13.60
N LYS A 12 3.02 9.80 12.99
CA LYS A 12 3.20 9.75 11.53
C LYS A 12 3.44 8.33 11.07
N LEU A 13 2.99 8.02 9.87
CA LEU A 13 3.22 6.75 9.21
C LEU A 13 4.68 6.68 8.71
N ALA A 14 5.29 5.52 8.92
CA ALA A 14 6.67 5.22 8.54
C ALA A 14 6.77 3.83 7.90
N LEU A 15 7.84 3.59 7.14
CA LEU A 15 8.20 2.24 6.68
C LEU A 15 9.33 1.67 7.53
N ARG A 16 9.18 0.41 7.95
CA ARG A 16 10.25 -0.36 8.61
C ARG A 16 10.44 -1.73 7.97
N GLN A 17 11.54 -2.38 8.32
CA GLN A 17 11.79 -3.77 7.95
C GLN A 17 10.69 -4.68 8.53
N ALA A 18 10.26 -5.64 7.71
CA ALA A 18 9.24 -6.61 8.07
C ALA A 18 9.86 -7.80 8.81
N LEU A 19 9.16 -8.30 9.82
CA LEU A 19 9.34 -9.67 10.27
C LEU A 19 8.86 -10.65 9.18
N PRO A 20 9.36 -11.89 9.16
CA PRO A 20 8.90 -12.90 8.20
C PRO A 20 7.37 -13.10 8.20
N SER A 21 6.74 -13.13 9.38
CA SER A 21 5.29 -13.24 9.51
C SER A 21 4.55 -12.03 8.93
N GLU A 22 5.09 -10.84 9.12
CA GLU A 22 4.52 -9.60 8.58
C GLU A 22 4.68 -9.52 7.06
N TYR A 23 5.78 -10.05 6.52
CA TYR A 23 5.94 -10.19 5.08
C TYR A 23 4.90 -11.14 4.49
N LEU A 24 4.62 -12.28 5.13
CA LEU A 24 3.54 -13.17 4.67
C LEU A 24 2.16 -12.50 4.76
N LEU A 25 1.91 -11.74 5.83
CA LEU A 25 0.68 -10.95 5.96
C LEU A 25 0.54 -9.91 4.84
N ARG A 26 1.63 -9.23 4.48
CA ARG A 26 1.69 -8.29 3.35
C ARG A 26 1.28 -8.99 2.05
N LEU A 27 1.86 -10.13 1.72
CA LEU A 27 1.50 -10.85 0.49
C LEU A 27 0.02 -11.27 0.47
N GLY A 28 -0.49 -11.82 1.57
CA GLY A 28 -1.90 -12.18 1.68
C GLY A 28 -2.82 -10.96 1.56
N THR A 29 -2.44 -9.84 2.16
CA THR A 29 -3.20 -8.57 2.08
C THR A 29 -3.18 -8.02 0.66
N GLN A 30 -2.07 -8.15 -0.07
CA GLN A 30 -1.99 -7.73 -1.48
C GLN A 30 -2.93 -8.57 -2.37
N ASN A 31 -2.93 -9.90 -2.20
CA ASN A 31 -3.87 -10.79 -2.89
C ASN A 31 -5.33 -10.40 -2.63
N VAL A 32 -5.69 -10.13 -1.36
CA VAL A 32 -7.05 -9.68 -1.00
C VAL A 32 -7.35 -8.30 -1.59
N ALA A 33 -6.37 -7.40 -1.60
CA ALA A 33 -6.57 -6.02 -2.03
C ALA A 33 -6.81 -5.88 -3.53
N PHE A 34 -6.08 -6.63 -4.34
CA PHE A 34 -5.99 -6.44 -5.80
C PHE A 34 -6.35 -7.68 -6.61
N GLY A 35 -6.68 -8.81 -5.96
CA GLY A 35 -6.96 -10.07 -6.65
C GLY A 35 -5.71 -10.77 -7.19
N ASP A 36 -4.52 -10.43 -6.67
CA ASP A 36 -3.26 -11.07 -7.07
C ASP A 36 -3.25 -12.58 -6.74
N ALA A 37 -2.38 -13.29 -7.46
CA ALA A 37 -2.18 -14.73 -7.31
C ALA A 37 -0.79 -15.06 -6.73
N ILE A 38 -0.33 -14.27 -5.75
CA ILE A 38 0.95 -14.54 -5.08
C ILE A 38 0.79 -15.79 -4.22
N SER A 39 1.70 -16.76 -4.40
CA SER A 39 1.67 -18.04 -3.70
C SER A 39 2.98 -18.29 -2.96
N LEU A 40 2.88 -18.76 -1.72
CA LEU A 40 4.02 -19.24 -0.95
C LEU A 40 4.45 -20.61 -1.48
N GLN A 41 5.68 -20.73 -1.94
CA GLN A 41 6.25 -21.97 -2.46
C GLN A 41 7.00 -22.75 -1.37
N GLY A 42 7.54 -22.04 -0.38
CA GLY A 42 8.21 -22.66 0.76
C GLY A 42 9.21 -21.74 1.42
N ILE A 43 10.03 -22.32 2.28
CA ILE A 43 11.13 -21.64 2.96
C ILE A 43 12.43 -22.33 2.54
N GLN A 44 13.36 -21.56 1.99
CA GLN A 44 14.70 -22.04 1.72
C GLN A 44 15.57 -21.82 2.95
N ALA A 45 16.02 -22.92 3.54
CA ALA A 45 17.02 -22.89 4.59
C ALA A 45 18.41 -22.54 4.00
N GLY A 46 19.19 -21.76 4.73
CA GLY A 46 20.53 -21.34 4.34
C GLY A 46 21.11 -20.38 5.36
N ARG A 47 22.28 -19.81 5.06
CA ARG A 47 22.93 -18.80 5.92
C ARG A 47 22.02 -17.59 6.14
N ILE A 48 21.25 -17.22 5.11
CA ILE A 48 20.15 -16.26 5.19
C ILE A 48 18.89 -17.02 4.78
N PRO A 49 18.01 -17.38 5.73
CA PRO A 49 16.73 -17.99 5.42
C PRO A 49 15.92 -17.11 4.47
N SER A 50 15.30 -17.71 3.47
CA SER A 50 14.54 -16.98 2.44
C SER A 50 13.14 -17.55 2.29
N ILE A 51 12.16 -16.67 2.09
CA ILE A 51 10.79 -17.05 1.74
C ILE A 51 10.72 -17.12 0.22
N LEU A 52 10.27 -18.25 -0.31
CA LEU A 52 10.10 -18.45 -1.75
C LEU A 52 8.64 -18.19 -2.12
N THR A 53 8.41 -17.29 -3.07
CA THR A 53 7.08 -16.95 -3.58
C THR A 53 7.04 -17.11 -5.10
N ALA A 54 5.85 -17.31 -5.63
CA ALA A 54 5.60 -17.27 -7.07
C ALA A 54 4.42 -16.34 -7.35
N GLN A 55 4.50 -15.61 -8.45
CA GLN A 55 3.44 -14.76 -8.99
C GLN A 55 3.49 -14.82 -10.52
N PRO A 56 2.36 -14.60 -11.22
CA PRO A 56 2.36 -14.45 -12.67
C PRO A 56 3.34 -13.35 -13.10
N TYR A 57 4.16 -13.62 -14.12
CA TYR A 57 5.10 -12.64 -14.66
C TYR A 57 4.65 -12.21 -16.05
N VAL A 58 4.25 -10.94 -16.16
CA VAL A 58 4.06 -10.24 -17.43
C VAL A 58 4.59 -8.83 -17.23
N ASP A 59 5.51 -8.40 -18.10
CA ASP A 59 6.16 -7.09 -17.98
C ASP A 59 6.36 -6.48 -19.37
N GLN A 60 5.44 -5.60 -19.76
CA GLN A 60 5.55 -4.73 -20.94
C GLN A 60 6.15 -3.36 -20.59
N GLY A 61 6.69 -3.20 -19.38
CA GLY A 61 7.26 -1.96 -18.89
C GLY A 61 6.59 -1.44 -17.62
N ARG A 62 7.04 -0.27 -17.18
CA ARG A 62 6.53 0.39 -15.97
C ARG A 62 5.43 1.39 -16.32
N PRO A 63 4.31 1.41 -15.58
CA PRO A 63 3.31 2.44 -15.77
C PRO A 63 3.77 3.81 -15.28
N SER A 64 3.08 4.86 -15.69
CA SER A 64 3.32 6.20 -15.14
C SER A 64 2.76 6.31 -13.72
N GLN A 65 3.16 7.34 -12.98
CA GLN A 65 2.56 7.60 -11.66
C GLN A 65 1.06 7.94 -11.79
N GLU A 66 0.65 8.61 -12.87
CA GLU A 66 -0.76 8.95 -13.13
C GLU A 66 -1.63 7.70 -13.34
N ASP A 67 -1.11 6.70 -14.06
CA ASP A 67 -1.78 5.41 -14.23
C ASP A 67 -1.96 4.70 -12.88
N ILE A 68 -0.93 4.75 -12.02
CA ILE A 68 -0.97 4.16 -10.67
C ILE A 68 -2.00 4.86 -9.80
N ASP A 69 -2.02 6.20 -9.82
CA ASP A 69 -2.97 6.99 -9.04
C ASP A 69 -4.41 6.70 -9.47
N THR A 70 -4.64 6.57 -10.78
CA THR A 70 -5.94 6.17 -11.36
C THR A 70 -6.33 4.76 -10.94
N PHE A 71 -5.41 3.80 -11.02
CA PHE A 71 -5.62 2.42 -10.58
C PHE A 71 -6.04 2.35 -9.11
N PHE A 72 -5.33 3.04 -8.21
CA PHE A 72 -5.69 3.06 -6.80
C PHE A 72 -7.07 3.64 -6.55
N ALA A 73 -7.41 4.74 -7.22
CA ALA A 73 -8.74 5.35 -7.12
C ALA A 73 -9.84 4.37 -7.57
N GLN A 74 -9.64 3.67 -8.69
CA GLN A 74 -10.56 2.62 -9.17
C GLN A 74 -10.69 1.45 -8.19
N CYS A 75 -9.61 1.10 -7.49
CA CYS A 75 -9.61 0.08 -6.44
C CYS A 75 -10.23 0.57 -5.10
N GLY A 76 -10.75 1.81 -5.05
CA GLY A 76 -11.39 2.39 -3.86
C GLY A 76 -10.42 2.94 -2.82
N PHE A 77 -9.15 3.11 -3.19
CA PHE A 77 -8.16 3.73 -2.32
C PHE A 77 -8.20 5.26 -2.44
N ILE A 78 -7.89 5.94 -1.34
CA ILE A 78 -7.68 7.38 -1.27
C ILE A 78 -6.21 7.66 -0.98
N ARG A 79 -5.64 8.64 -1.67
CA ARG A 79 -4.28 9.11 -1.40
C ARG A 79 -4.25 9.75 -0.02
N LEU A 80 -3.33 9.29 0.84
CA LEU A 80 -3.10 9.94 2.11
C LEU A 80 -2.23 11.19 1.93
N PRO A 81 -2.55 12.31 2.61
CA PRO A 81 -1.72 13.51 2.61
C PRO A 81 -0.31 13.24 3.13
N ASP A 82 0.68 13.88 2.51
CA ASP A 82 2.10 13.73 2.89
C ASP A 82 2.39 14.19 4.33
N ASP A 83 1.54 15.08 4.87
CA ASP A 83 1.60 15.51 6.27
C ASP A 83 1.44 14.35 7.26
N MET A 84 0.79 13.26 6.87
CA MET A 84 0.66 12.05 7.68
C MET A 84 1.91 11.17 7.64
N MET A 85 2.90 11.47 6.79
CA MET A 85 4.10 10.66 6.60
C MET A 85 5.30 11.25 7.34
N MET A 86 6.25 10.40 7.72
CA MET A 86 7.59 10.88 8.06
C MET A 86 8.26 11.49 6.81
N GLN A 87 9.07 12.53 7.01
CA GLN A 87 9.68 13.31 5.92
C GLN A 87 10.43 12.44 4.89
N GLN A 88 11.12 11.40 5.34
CA GLN A 88 11.87 10.49 4.46
C GLN A 88 10.99 9.61 3.55
N TYR A 89 9.67 9.58 3.76
CA TYR A 89 8.72 8.79 2.96
C TYR A 89 7.72 9.64 2.18
N ILE A 90 7.82 10.98 2.24
CA ILE A 90 6.93 11.89 1.49
C ILE A 90 7.01 11.64 -0.03
N SER A 91 8.18 11.25 -0.53
CA SER A 91 8.37 10.93 -1.96
C SER A 91 7.75 9.60 -2.39
N LYS A 92 7.19 8.81 -1.47
CA LYS A 92 6.58 7.51 -1.75
C LYS A 92 5.09 7.58 -1.43
N PRO A 93 4.21 7.36 -2.42
CA PRO A 93 2.79 7.38 -2.16
C PRO A 93 2.29 6.34 -1.16
N PHE A 94 1.43 6.79 -0.25
CA PHE A 94 0.60 6.01 0.66
C PHE A 94 -0.87 6.20 0.32
N TRP A 95 -1.61 5.11 0.43
CA TRP A 95 -2.99 4.96 0.01
C TRP A 95 -3.76 4.19 1.06
N TYR A 96 -5.01 4.58 1.32
CA TYR A 96 -5.87 3.89 2.28
C TYR A 96 -7.21 3.53 1.64
N ARG A 97 -7.69 2.31 1.85
CA ARG A 97 -9.02 1.87 1.41
C ARG A 97 -9.93 1.71 2.63
N PRO A 98 -10.90 2.61 2.84
CA PRO A 98 -11.75 2.59 4.02
C PRO A 98 -12.69 1.39 4.12
N SER A 99 -13.12 0.81 2.99
CA SER A 99 -14.14 -0.24 2.97
C SER A 99 -13.71 -1.52 3.69
N ASP A 100 -12.41 -1.79 3.75
CA ASP A 100 -11.81 -2.96 4.39
C ASP A 100 -10.52 -2.64 5.16
N SER A 101 -10.28 -1.36 5.43
CA SER A 101 -9.19 -0.91 6.28
C SER A 101 -7.80 -1.39 5.83
N ILE A 102 -7.51 -1.27 4.53
CA ILE A 102 -6.21 -1.62 3.96
C ILE A 102 -5.38 -0.37 3.68
N LEU A 103 -4.14 -0.37 4.13
CA LEU A 103 -3.13 0.59 3.75
C LEU A 103 -2.21 -0.02 2.69
N ALA A 104 -1.89 0.74 1.66
CA ALA A 104 -0.89 0.40 0.65
C ALA A 104 0.15 1.52 0.55
N ALA A 105 1.43 1.16 0.58
CA ALA A 105 2.55 2.08 0.52
C ALA A 105 3.62 1.60 -0.45
N ASP A 106 4.60 2.47 -0.70
CA ASP A 106 5.65 2.26 -1.70
C ASP A 106 5.10 2.10 -3.13
N ALA A 107 4.04 2.86 -3.44
CA ALA A 107 3.33 2.81 -4.70
C ALA A 107 4.03 3.63 -5.81
N ASN A 108 5.29 3.32 -6.07
CA ASN A 108 6.11 3.92 -7.11
C ASN A 108 6.12 3.02 -8.37
N PRO A 109 6.41 3.57 -9.57
CA PRO A 109 6.42 2.82 -10.83
C PRO A 109 7.21 1.52 -10.84
N GLU A 110 8.31 1.46 -10.10
CA GLU A 110 9.17 0.25 -10.00
C GLU A 110 8.45 -0.94 -9.36
N ASN A 111 7.41 -0.70 -8.55
CA ASN A 111 6.63 -1.72 -7.86
C ASN A 111 5.35 -2.12 -8.61
N PHE A 112 5.25 -1.73 -9.89
CA PHE A 112 4.17 -2.11 -10.79
C PHE A 112 4.73 -2.66 -12.11
N SER A 113 3.96 -3.55 -12.73
CA SER A 113 4.20 -4.00 -14.10
C SER A 113 2.98 -3.69 -14.96
N ARG A 114 3.23 -3.24 -16.19
CA ARG A 114 2.21 -3.14 -17.22
C ARG A 114 2.06 -4.49 -17.90
N ILE A 115 0.83 -4.99 -17.95
CA ILE A 115 0.45 -6.22 -18.67
C ILE A 115 -0.01 -5.89 -20.09
N ASP A 116 -0.77 -4.80 -20.22
CA ASP A 116 -1.33 -4.25 -21.46
C ASP A 116 -1.53 -2.74 -21.31
N ASP A 117 -1.93 -2.02 -22.36
CA ASP A 117 -2.08 -0.55 -22.37
C ASP A 117 -2.91 -0.04 -21.17
N ASP A 118 -4.01 -0.73 -20.84
CA ASP A 118 -4.92 -0.33 -19.76
C ASP A 118 -4.86 -1.26 -18.52
N ILE A 119 -3.93 -2.22 -18.51
CA ILE A 119 -3.84 -3.23 -17.43
C ILE A 119 -2.49 -3.12 -16.74
N ILE A 120 -2.51 -2.68 -15.48
CA ILE A 120 -1.34 -2.65 -14.60
C ILE A 120 -1.59 -3.54 -13.40
N VAL A 121 -0.52 -4.13 -12.86
CA VAL A 121 -0.58 -4.95 -11.65
C VAL A 121 0.51 -4.55 -10.66
N PRO A 122 0.19 -4.51 -9.36
CA PRO A 122 1.21 -4.34 -8.32
C PRO A 122 2.06 -5.61 -8.21
N ILE A 123 3.37 -5.45 -8.05
CA ILE A 123 4.31 -6.57 -7.91
C ILE A 123 5.01 -6.59 -6.55
N ASP A 124 5.19 -5.44 -5.90
CA ASP A 124 5.88 -5.35 -4.60
C ASP A 124 5.37 -4.16 -3.78
N LEU A 125 4.07 -4.11 -3.46
CA LEU A 125 3.49 -3.06 -2.62
C LEU A 125 3.56 -3.40 -1.15
N ILE A 126 3.82 -2.42 -0.28
CA ILE A 126 3.70 -2.62 1.17
C ILE A 126 2.23 -2.47 1.54
N THR A 127 1.50 -3.59 1.49
CA THR A 127 0.11 -3.66 1.94
C THR A 127 0.03 -4.14 3.39
N HIS A 128 -0.89 -3.55 4.16
CA HIS A 128 -1.08 -3.88 5.56
C HIS A 128 -2.52 -3.60 6.00
N PRO A 129 -3.16 -4.50 6.77
CA PRO A 129 -4.37 -4.16 7.49
C PRO A 129 -4.08 -3.04 8.47
N MET A 130 -4.85 -1.96 8.43
CA MET A 130 -4.66 -0.79 9.26
C MET A 130 -5.99 -0.48 9.96
N ASP A 131 -6.03 -0.68 11.27
CA ASP A 131 -7.23 -0.44 12.06
C ASP A 131 -7.80 0.96 11.78
N ALA A 132 -9.11 1.03 11.52
CA ALA A 132 -9.77 2.29 11.16
C ALA A 132 -9.64 3.32 12.28
N SER A 133 -9.80 2.93 13.55
CA SER A 133 -9.69 3.87 14.66
C SER A 133 -8.26 4.43 14.77
N LEU A 134 -7.25 3.60 14.52
CA LEU A 134 -5.86 4.02 14.48
C LEU A 134 -5.58 4.97 13.32
N MET A 135 -6.07 4.67 12.10
CA MET A 135 -5.96 5.56 10.94
C MET A 135 -6.60 6.92 11.21
N HIS A 136 -7.83 6.94 11.75
CA HIS A 136 -8.53 8.18 12.09
C HIS A 136 -7.79 8.99 13.17
N SER A 137 -7.30 8.33 14.22
CA SER A 137 -6.48 8.97 15.26
C SER A 137 -5.21 9.58 14.66
N THR A 138 -4.52 8.84 13.80
CA THR A 138 -3.30 9.30 13.10
C THR A 138 -3.58 10.54 12.28
N ALA A 139 -4.65 10.52 11.46
CA ALA A 139 -5.04 11.65 10.64
C ALA A 139 -5.38 12.88 11.48
N GLN A 140 -6.21 12.71 12.53
CA GLN A 140 -6.59 13.80 13.43
C GLN A 140 -5.36 14.46 14.07
N GLN A 141 -4.39 13.64 14.50
CA GLN A 141 -3.15 14.12 15.10
C GLN A 141 -2.23 14.88 14.12
N ASN A 142 -2.44 14.73 12.81
CA ASN A 142 -1.77 15.49 11.76
C ASN A 142 -2.68 16.56 11.13
N GLY A 143 -3.84 16.87 11.74
CA GLY A 143 -4.76 17.90 11.24
C GLY A 143 -5.54 17.50 9.98
N VAL A 144 -5.60 16.21 9.65
CA VAL A 144 -6.33 15.66 8.51
C VAL A 144 -7.71 15.16 8.97
N ASP A 145 -8.77 15.65 8.32
CA ASP A 145 -10.13 15.14 8.47
C ASP A 145 -10.37 13.99 7.49
N MET A 146 -10.29 12.75 7.98
CA MET A 146 -10.50 11.55 7.16
C MET A 146 -11.90 11.45 6.57
N ASN A 147 -12.93 11.89 7.30
CA ASN A 147 -14.30 11.82 6.78
C ASN A 147 -14.45 12.74 5.59
N ARG A 148 -13.90 13.96 5.68
CA ARG A 148 -13.88 14.90 4.57
C ARG A 148 -13.05 14.38 3.39
N LEU A 149 -11.89 13.77 3.66
CA LEU A 149 -11.05 13.18 2.62
C LEU A 149 -11.82 12.09 1.85
N ILE A 150 -12.44 11.16 2.58
CA ILE A 150 -13.25 10.08 2.00
C ILE A 150 -14.42 10.64 1.18
N GLN A 151 -15.15 11.61 1.73
CA GLN A 151 -16.27 12.27 1.03
C GLN A 151 -15.84 13.01 -0.23
N SER A 152 -14.64 13.61 -0.25
CA SER A 152 -14.14 14.33 -1.43
C SER A 152 -13.90 13.42 -2.63
N VAL A 153 -13.59 12.14 -2.37
CA VAL A 153 -13.36 11.13 -3.42
C VAL A 153 -14.66 10.43 -3.80
N MET A 154 -15.56 10.15 -2.84
CA MET A 154 -16.85 9.50 -3.11
C MET A 154 -17.95 10.46 -3.60
N GLY A 155 -17.76 11.77 -3.44
CA GLY A 155 -18.74 12.81 -3.78
C GLY A 155 -18.71 13.28 -5.23
N TYR A 156 -17.77 12.81 -6.04
CA TYR A 156 -17.78 13.01 -7.48
C TYR A 156 -18.51 11.83 -8.15
N PRO A 157 -19.64 12.06 -8.84
CA PRO A 157 -20.18 11.04 -9.72
C PRO A 157 -19.17 10.82 -10.85
N ILE A 158 -18.90 9.54 -11.14
CA ILE A 158 -18.23 9.13 -12.37
C ILE A 158 -19.12 9.63 -13.51
N GLY A 159 -18.68 10.69 -14.19
CA GLY A 159 -19.37 11.26 -15.35
C GLY A 159 -19.19 10.40 -16.59
#